data_AF-A0A520DQ94-F1
#
_entry.id   AF-A0A520DQ94-F1
#
_cell.length_a   1.000
_cell.length_b   1.000
_cell.length_c   1.000
_cell.angle_alpha   90.00
_cell.angle_beta   90.00
_cell.angle_gamma   90.00
#
_symmetry.space_group_name_H-M   'P 1'
#
loop_
_entity.id
_entity.type
_entity.pdbx_description
1 polymer ?
#
loop_
_entity_poly.entity_id
_entity_poly.type
_entity_poly.pdbx_seq_one_letter_code
_entity_poly.pdbx_strand_id
1 'polypeptide(L)'
;VKGPAFPGVDNILLNLYMIMKDFSAAAIFDADTHPRQAKDLLYKKDIMILRTKYGQKSLPNFNLFNKATEQFKRTNKVEEGNIAVMIEVLLTNVLTDAQETPDHIDLESVAKRTQEMCDTGNIVIVSNFTRHNRLAKYLARCKPKSVGLATNINNLKFVFNSTNFKGENYSGQLLSYVNDMFNTNVRLFAYPFLDKKTNEVITTSNMPVTPEAKPLFDFLLVNGYITDIKDYSEDEVKTV
;
A
#
# COMPACT_ATOMS: atom_id res chain seq x y z
N VAL A 1 -2.79 12.99 -21.98
CA VAL A 1 -2.84 13.64 -23.31
C VAL A 1 -2.40 15.08 -23.21
N LYS A 2 -1.62 15.56 -24.17
CA LYS A 2 -1.23 16.97 -24.33
C LYS A 2 -1.39 17.33 -25.81
N GLY A 3 -1.85 18.54 -26.10
CA GLY A 3 -1.94 19.05 -27.47
C GLY A 3 -2.95 20.20 -27.62
N PRO A 4 -2.90 20.96 -28.72
CA PRO A 4 -3.78 22.11 -28.95
C PRO A 4 -5.28 21.78 -28.90
N ALA A 5 -5.65 20.53 -29.19
CA ALA A 5 -7.03 20.05 -29.15
C ALA A 5 -7.52 19.67 -27.73
N PHE A 6 -6.64 19.66 -26.73
CA PHE A 6 -6.95 19.18 -25.37
C PHE A 6 -6.63 20.21 -24.26
N PRO A 7 -6.99 21.51 -24.40
CA PRO A 7 -6.60 22.53 -23.42
C PRO A 7 -7.29 22.39 -22.05
N GLY A 8 -8.42 21.66 -21.97
CA GLY A 8 -9.20 21.48 -20.74
C GLY A 8 -9.31 20.04 -20.25
N VAL A 9 -8.49 19.12 -20.76
CA VAL A 9 -8.57 17.71 -20.35
C VAL A 9 -7.86 17.51 -19.03
N ASP A 10 -8.61 17.07 -18.01
CA ASP A 10 -8.05 16.55 -16.77
C ASP A 10 -7.41 15.18 -17.03
N ASN A 11 -6.08 15.16 -16.95
CA ASN A 11 -5.29 13.96 -17.17
C ASN A 11 -5.42 12.94 -16.05
N ILE A 12 -5.74 13.36 -14.82
CA ILE A 12 -6.02 12.44 -13.73
C ILE A 12 -7.31 11.71 -14.05
N LEU A 13 -8.41 12.44 -14.23
CA LEU A 13 -9.73 11.85 -14.52
C LEU A 13 -9.68 10.91 -15.73
N LEU A 14 -9.02 11.31 -16.82
CA LEU A 14 -8.85 10.45 -18.00
C LEU A 14 -8.19 9.11 -17.64
N ASN A 15 -7.11 9.12 -16.85
CA ASN A 15 -6.45 7.89 -16.42
C ASN A 15 -7.31 7.07 -15.46
N LEU A 16 -8.08 7.72 -14.58
CA LEU A 16 -9.03 7.03 -13.71
C LEU A 16 -10.11 6.30 -14.52
N TYR A 17 -10.65 6.92 -15.58
CA TYR A 17 -11.58 6.27 -16.50
C TYR A 17 -10.97 5.02 -17.15
N MET A 18 -9.69 5.06 -17.53
CA MET A 18 -9.00 3.88 -18.09
C MET A 18 -8.90 2.73 -17.09
N ILE A 19 -8.72 3.03 -15.80
CA ILE A 19 -8.73 2.01 -14.75
C ILE A 19 -10.15 1.46 -14.54
N MET A 20 -11.15 2.33 -14.48
CA MET A 20 -12.55 1.94 -14.34
C MET A 20 -13.09 1.08 -15.48
N LYS A 21 -12.52 1.23 -16.69
CA LYS A 21 -12.89 0.45 -17.88
C LYS A 21 -11.99 -0.77 -18.10
N ASP A 22 -11.17 -1.13 -17.10
CA ASP A 22 -10.23 -2.26 -17.15
C ASP A 22 -9.20 -2.20 -18.30
N PHE A 23 -9.00 -1.02 -18.91
CA PHE A 23 -7.95 -0.80 -19.90
C PHE A 23 -6.57 -0.64 -19.24
N SER A 24 -6.52 -0.28 -17.96
CA SER A 24 -5.30 -0.26 -17.16
C SER A 24 -5.56 -0.76 -15.75
N ALA A 25 -4.57 -1.42 -15.13
CA ALA A 25 -4.66 -1.86 -13.75
C ALA A 25 -4.33 -0.74 -12.74
N ALA A 26 -3.55 0.25 -13.16
CA ALA A 26 -3.13 1.38 -12.34
C ALA A 26 -2.63 2.55 -13.20
N ALA A 27 -2.62 3.75 -12.63
CA ALA A 27 -2.01 4.94 -13.21
C ALA A 27 -1.03 5.54 -12.20
N ILE A 28 0.13 6.02 -12.68
CA ILE A 28 1.15 6.67 -11.83
C ILE A 28 1.31 8.11 -12.28
N PHE A 29 1.37 9.01 -11.29
CA PHE A 29 1.58 10.43 -11.43
C PHE A 29 2.86 10.82 -10.69
N ASP A 30 3.66 11.70 -11.27
CA ASP A 30 4.77 12.33 -10.57
C ASP A 30 4.30 13.47 -9.65
N ALA A 31 5.24 14.11 -8.96
CA ALA A 31 4.96 15.22 -8.05
C ALA A 31 4.35 16.46 -8.75
N ASP A 32 4.53 16.58 -10.08
CA ASP A 32 3.92 17.63 -10.90
C ASP A 32 2.56 17.20 -11.47
N THR A 33 1.99 16.10 -10.96
CA THR A 33 0.73 15.49 -11.40
C THR A 33 0.70 15.09 -12.88
N HIS A 34 1.85 14.83 -13.48
CA HIS A 34 1.92 14.31 -14.83
C HIS A 34 1.84 12.78 -14.81
N PRO A 35 0.99 12.16 -15.67
CA PRO A 35 0.98 10.72 -15.80
C PRO A 35 2.32 10.23 -16.39
N ARG A 36 2.90 9.20 -15.77
CA ARG A 36 4.19 8.61 -16.14
C ARG A 36 4.08 7.11 -16.34
N GLN A 37 4.97 6.58 -17.18
CA GLN A 37 5.15 5.14 -17.31
C GLN A 37 5.84 4.60 -16.06
N ALA A 38 5.22 3.60 -15.43
CA ALA A 38 5.72 3.02 -14.17
C ALA A 38 7.19 2.58 -14.23
N LYS A 39 7.58 1.94 -15.34
CA LYS A 39 8.94 1.43 -15.50
C LYS A 39 9.98 2.56 -15.53
N ASP A 40 9.66 3.72 -16.08
CA ASP A 40 10.61 4.83 -16.18
C ASP A 40 10.93 5.43 -14.81
N LEU A 41 9.94 5.45 -13.91
CA LEU A 41 10.10 5.95 -12.55
C LEU A 41 10.72 4.92 -11.59
N LEU A 42 10.40 3.64 -11.78
CA LEU A 42 10.57 2.62 -10.74
C LEU A 42 11.66 1.58 -11.05
N TYR A 43 12.20 1.57 -12.26
CA TYR A 43 13.21 0.58 -12.65
C TYR A 43 14.49 0.71 -11.81
N LYS A 44 14.90 -0.40 -11.18
CA LYS A 44 16.06 -0.49 -10.28
C LYS A 44 16.05 0.50 -9.09
N LYS A 45 14.89 1.10 -8.79
CA LYS A 45 14.70 1.91 -7.58
C LYS A 45 14.41 1.03 -6.37
N ASP A 46 14.72 1.56 -5.20
CA ASP A 46 14.23 1.06 -3.92
C ASP A 46 12.92 1.79 -3.62
N ILE A 47 11.80 1.06 -3.58
CA ILE A 47 10.47 1.67 -3.51
C ILE A 47 9.97 1.62 -2.08
N MET A 48 9.52 2.74 -1.54
CA MET A 48 8.78 2.77 -0.27
C MET A 48 7.40 3.36 -0.53
N ILE A 49 6.35 2.61 -0.19
CA ILE A 49 4.98 3.00 -0.55
C ILE A 49 4.01 2.86 0.62
N LEU A 50 3.15 3.86 0.75
CA LEU A 50 2.05 3.90 1.72
C LEU A 50 0.72 3.87 1.00
N ARG A 51 -0.17 2.99 1.46
CA ARG A 51 -1.55 2.88 0.94
C ARG A 51 -2.51 3.77 1.71
N THR A 52 -3.34 4.52 1.00
CA THR A 52 -4.48 5.28 1.53
C THR A 52 -5.73 5.03 0.68
N LYS A 53 -6.90 5.28 1.27
CA LYS A 53 -8.19 5.21 0.58
C LYS A 53 -8.58 6.60 0.10
N TYR A 54 -9.25 6.70 -1.04
CA TYR A 54 -9.71 8.00 -1.54
C TYR A 54 -10.67 8.70 -0.55
N GLY A 55 -11.53 7.94 0.14
CA GLY A 55 -12.51 8.47 1.10
C GLY A 55 -11.92 8.84 2.47
N GLN A 56 -10.61 8.67 2.69
CA GLN A 56 -9.98 8.97 3.97
C GLN A 56 -9.84 10.50 4.15
N LYS A 57 -10.68 11.09 5.00
CA LYS A 57 -10.67 12.54 5.28
C LYS A 57 -9.35 13.06 5.88
N SER A 58 -8.65 12.25 6.67
CA SER A 58 -7.36 12.63 7.24
C SER A 58 -6.20 12.30 6.31
N LEU A 59 -5.15 13.12 6.33
CA LEU A 59 -3.88 12.73 5.72
C LEU A 59 -3.35 11.43 6.36
N PRO A 60 -2.61 10.61 5.59
CA PRO A 60 -1.84 9.52 6.18
C PRO A 60 -0.90 10.06 7.26
N ASN A 61 -0.50 9.23 8.22
CA ASN A 61 0.49 9.65 9.21
C ASN A 61 1.88 9.70 8.52
N PHE A 62 2.22 10.87 7.97
CA PHE A 62 3.47 11.09 7.26
C PHE A 62 4.68 10.97 8.18
N ASN A 63 4.57 11.29 9.47
CA ASN A 63 5.67 11.12 10.42
C ASN A 63 6.02 9.63 10.56
N LEU A 64 5.02 8.78 10.80
CA LEU A 64 5.21 7.34 10.86
C LEU A 64 5.75 6.79 9.53
N PHE A 65 5.25 7.29 8.40
CA PHE A 65 5.73 6.86 7.08
C PHE A 65 7.18 7.26 6.83
N ASN A 66 7.60 8.46 7.26
CA ASN A 66 8.98 8.91 7.19
C ASN A 66 9.89 8.03 8.07
N LYS A 67 9.46 7.68 9.29
CA LYS A 67 10.19 6.74 10.16
C LYS A 67 10.34 5.36 9.52
N ALA A 68 9.26 4.85 8.91
CA ALA A 68 9.28 3.60 8.15
C ALA A 68 10.26 3.67 6.97
N THR A 69 10.27 4.80 6.27
CA THR A 69 11.17 5.05 5.13
C THR A 69 12.63 5.07 5.56
N GLU A 70 12.96 5.73 6.67
CA GLU A 70 14.31 5.73 7.22
C GLU A 70 14.74 4.34 7.71
N GLN A 71 13.83 3.60 8.35
CA GLN A 71 14.10 2.21 8.73
C GLN A 71 14.34 1.32 7.50
N PHE A 72 13.57 1.49 6.44
CA PHE A 72 13.74 0.81 5.16
C PHE A 72 15.10 1.13 4.52
N LYS A 73 15.48 2.41 4.42
CA LYS A 73 16.78 2.84 3.89
C LYS A 73 17.95 2.14 4.61
N ARG A 74 17.93 2.13 5.94
CA ARG A 74 18.96 1.47 6.77
C ARG A 74 18.98 -0.04 6.56
N THR A 75 17.82 -0.68 6.61
CA THR A 75 17.69 -2.15 6.53
C THR A 75 18.13 -2.68 5.17
N ASN A 76 17.77 -1.96 4.10
CA ASN A 76 18.03 -2.37 2.72
C ASN A 76 19.32 -1.77 2.14
N LYS A 77 20.06 -0.96 2.92
CA LYS A 77 21.29 -0.27 2.48
C LYS A 77 21.05 0.52 1.18
N VAL A 78 19.96 1.30 1.17
CA VAL A 78 19.53 2.04 -0.01
C VAL A 78 20.56 3.11 -0.36
N GLU A 79 20.96 3.14 -1.64
CA GLU A 79 21.85 4.16 -2.19
C GLU A 79 21.17 5.54 -2.16
N GLU A 80 21.95 6.58 -1.86
CA GLU A 80 21.45 7.96 -1.83
C GLU A 80 20.87 8.34 -3.20
N GLY A 81 19.68 8.96 -3.20
CA GLY A 81 18.94 9.30 -4.44
C GLY A 81 18.32 8.11 -5.21
N ASN A 82 18.50 6.86 -4.74
CA ASN A 82 17.92 5.68 -5.39
C ASN A 82 16.54 5.27 -4.85
N ILE A 83 16.01 6.01 -3.87
CA ILE A 83 14.69 5.73 -3.29
C ILE A 83 13.58 6.41 -4.08
N ALA A 84 12.48 5.68 -4.31
CA ALA A 84 11.22 6.21 -4.81
C ALA A 84 10.18 6.12 -3.68
N VAL A 85 9.80 7.26 -3.10
CA VAL A 85 8.75 7.35 -2.08
C VAL A 85 7.42 7.58 -2.78
N MET A 86 6.45 6.72 -2.50
CA MET A 86 5.17 6.69 -3.21
C MET A 86 3.97 6.65 -2.25
N ILE A 87 2.84 7.14 -2.74
CA ILE A 87 1.53 6.98 -2.09
C ILE A 87 0.60 6.25 -3.05
N GLU A 88 -0.04 5.18 -2.58
CA GLU A 88 -1.14 4.55 -3.30
C GLU A 88 -2.48 5.13 -2.85
N VAL A 89 -3.27 5.63 -3.80
CA VAL A 89 -4.68 5.96 -3.59
C VAL A 89 -5.51 4.82 -4.17
N LEU A 90 -6.21 4.08 -3.31
CA LEU A 90 -7.13 3.03 -3.74
C LEU A 90 -8.43 3.62 -4.26
N LEU A 91 -8.89 3.13 -5.42
CA LEU A 91 -10.18 3.45 -6.03
C LEU A 91 -11.37 2.90 -5.24
N THR A 92 -11.15 1.87 -4.42
CA THR A 92 -12.19 1.30 -3.55
C THR A 92 -11.96 1.64 -2.09
N ASN A 93 -13.06 1.89 -1.38
CA ASN A 93 -13.05 2.01 0.08
C ASN A 93 -13.15 0.65 0.79
N VAL A 94 -13.50 -0.42 0.07
CA VAL A 94 -13.73 -1.76 0.62
C VAL A 94 -12.57 -2.67 0.23
N LEU A 95 -11.98 -3.32 1.24
CA LEU A 95 -10.98 -4.37 1.03
C LEU A 95 -11.73 -5.69 0.92
N THR A 96 -12.20 -6.03 -0.28
CA THR A 96 -12.87 -7.32 -0.56
C THR A 96 -11.91 -8.32 -1.18
N ASP A 97 -12.26 -9.60 -1.03
CA ASP A 97 -11.60 -10.71 -1.71
C ASP A 97 -11.86 -10.71 -3.23
N ALA A 98 -13.05 -10.25 -3.64
CA ALA A 98 -13.41 -10.04 -5.02
C ALA A 98 -12.75 -8.77 -5.58
N GLN A 99 -12.16 -8.89 -6.77
CA GLN A 99 -11.67 -7.77 -7.57
C GLN A 99 -12.84 -7.22 -8.39
N GLU A 100 -13.75 -6.54 -7.72
CA GLU A 100 -14.84 -5.84 -8.38
C GLU A 100 -14.52 -4.34 -8.36
N THR A 101 -14.45 -3.75 -9.55
CA THR A 101 -14.47 -2.29 -9.69
C THR A 101 -15.85 -1.84 -9.23
N PRO A 102 -15.98 -1.06 -8.14
CA PRO A 102 -17.30 -0.68 -7.64
C PRO A 102 -18.14 0.02 -8.73
N ASP A 103 -19.40 -0.36 -8.85
CA ASP A 103 -20.33 0.19 -9.87
C ASP A 103 -20.52 1.71 -9.76
N HIS A 104 -20.31 2.25 -8.56
CA HIS A 104 -20.43 3.68 -8.24
C HIS A 104 -19.20 4.18 -7.48
N ILE A 105 -18.20 4.68 -8.20
CA ILE A 105 -17.07 5.43 -7.64
C ILE A 105 -17.21 6.89 -8.03
N ASP A 106 -17.11 7.78 -7.05
CA ASP A 106 -16.93 9.21 -7.29
C ASP A 106 -15.49 9.47 -7.76
N LEU A 107 -15.29 9.45 -9.07
CA LEU A 107 -13.98 9.66 -9.69
C LEU A 107 -13.46 11.08 -9.48
N GLU A 108 -14.33 12.07 -9.27
CA GLU A 108 -13.89 13.43 -8.94
C GLU A 108 -13.27 13.48 -7.56
N SER A 109 -13.89 12.82 -6.58
CA SER A 109 -13.30 12.67 -5.23
C SER A 109 -11.96 11.93 -5.27
N VAL A 110 -11.83 10.88 -6.11
CA VAL A 110 -10.55 10.17 -6.28
C VAL A 110 -9.51 11.07 -6.95
N ALA A 111 -9.88 11.81 -8.00
CA ALA A 111 -8.97 12.72 -8.70
C ALA A 111 -8.49 13.83 -7.78
N LYS A 112 -9.40 14.44 -7.01
CA LYS A 112 -9.06 15.43 -6.00
C LYS A 112 -8.09 14.87 -4.96
N ARG A 113 -8.36 13.67 -4.44
CA ARG A 113 -7.44 13.03 -3.48
C ARG A 113 -6.09 12.70 -4.09
N THR A 114 -6.06 12.31 -5.36
CA THR A 114 -4.82 12.07 -6.11
C THR A 114 -4.00 13.34 -6.20
N GLN A 115 -4.62 14.47 -6.58
CA GLN A 115 -3.97 15.78 -6.63
C GLN A 115 -3.44 16.19 -5.24
N GLU A 116 -4.26 16.07 -4.18
CA GLU A 116 -3.82 16.37 -2.81
C GLU A 116 -2.58 15.57 -2.41
N MET A 117 -2.47 14.30 -2.84
CA MET A 117 -1.28 13.48 -2.57
C MET A 117 -0.09 13.90 -3.43
N CYS A 118 -0.29 14.27 -4.71
CA CYS A 118 0.79 14.79 -5.56
C CYS A 118 1.37 16.08 -4.99
N ASP A 119 0.52 16.99 -4.49
CA ASP A 119 0.90 18.28 -3.90
C ASP A 119 1.81 18.14 -2.66
N THR A 120 1.87 16.94 -2.06
CA THR A 120 2.83 16.62 -0.98
C THR A 120 4.25 16.31 -1.49
N GLY A 121 4.49 16.40 -2.81
CA GLY A 121 5.77 16.11 -3.46
C GLY A 121 6.05 14.63 -3.68
N ASN A 122 5.05 13.76 -3.51
CA ASN A 122 5.21 12.31 -3.62
C ASN A 122 4.78 11.81 -5.01
N ILE A 123 5.36 10.69 -5.44
CA ILE A 123 4.85 9.94 -6.59
C ILE A 123 3.55 9.26 -6.16
N VAL A 124 2.48 9.41 -6.94
CA VAL A 124 1.17 8.84 -6.60
C VAL A 124 0.81 7.73 -7.57
N ILE A 125 0.41 6.57 -7.05
CA ILE A 125 -0.21 5.51 -7.84
C ILE A 125 -1.69 5.43 -7.48
N VAL A 126 -2.56 5.46 -8.48
CA VAL A 126 -3.97 5.16 -8.32
C VAL A 126 -4.22 3.75 -8.83
N SER A 127 -4.86 2.90 -8.03
CA SER A 127 -5.05 1.49 -8.35
C SER A 127 -6.41 0.95 -7.87
N ASN A 128 -6.83 -0.18 -8.44
CA ASN A 128 -7.93 -1.00 -7.93
C ASN A 128 -7.43 -2.24 -7.16
N PHE A 129 -6.20 -2.20 -6.63
CA PHE A 129 -5.57 -3.35 -5.96
C PHE A 129 -6.09 -3.56 -4.53
N THR A 130 -7.21 -4.28 -4.37
CA THR A 130 -7.82 -4.55 -3.05
C THR A 130 -6.85 -5.21 -2.06
N ARG A 131 -5.90 -6.02 -2.53
CA ARG A 131 -4.88 -6.69 -1.70
C ARG A 131 -3.45 -6.22 -1.99
N HIS A 132 -2.60 -6.17 -0.96
CA HIS A 132 -1.21 -5.70 -1.09
C HIS A 132 -0.35 -6.60 -2.01
N ASN A 133 -0.60 -7.91 -2.04
CA ASN A 133 0.12 -8.83 -2.94
C ASN A 133 -0.09 -8.49 -4.43
N ARG A 134 -1.22 -7.86 -4.80
CA ARG A 134 -1.46 -7.37 -6.17
C ARG A 134 -0.61 -6.14 -6.50
N LEU A 135 -0.50 -5.21 -5.56
CA LEU A 135 0.42 -4.07 -5.69
C LEU A 135 1.86 -4.58 -5.83
N ALA A 136 2.29 -5.50 -4.98
CA ALA A 136 3.62 -6.11 -5.06
C ALA A 136 3.88 -6.73 -6.44
N LYS A 137 2.93 -7.53 -6.96
CA LYS A 137 2.99 -8.11 -8.32
C LYS A 137 3.05 -7.05 -9.42
N TYR A 138 2.32 -5.95 -9.30
CA TYR A 138 2.37 -4.85 -10.25
C TYR A 138 3.75 -4.17 -10.25
N LEU A 139 4.27 -3.84 -9.06
CA LEU A 139 5.58 -3.21 -8.89
C LEU A 139 6.71 -4.13 -9.36
N ALA A 140 6.61 -5.43 -9.14
CA ALA A 140 7.58 -6.43 -9.60
C ALA A 140 7.86 -6.37 -11.10
N ARG A 141 6.86 -6.03 -11.93
CA ARG A 141 7.03 -5.84 -13.39
C ARG A 141 8.00 -4.72 -13.73
N CYS A 142 8.18 -3.75 -12.83
CA CYS A 142 9.10 -2.64 -13.00
C CYS A 142 10.55 -3.04 -12.64
N LYS A 143 10.80 -4.26 -12.13
CA LYS A 143 12.13 -4.73 -11.67
C LYS A 143 12.79 -3.76 -10.66
N PRO A 144 12.13 -3.48 -9.52
CA PRO A 144 12.74 -2.71 -8.44
C PRO A 144 13.91 -3.48 -7.80
N LYS A 145 14.80 -2.78 -7.09
CA LYS A 145 15.83 -3.40 -6.24
C LYS A 145 15.21 -4.00 -4.98
N SER A 146 14.32 -3.25 -4.34
CA SER A 146 13.57 -3.67 -3.17
C SER A 146 12.28 -2.87 -3.02
N VAL A 147 11.29 -3.41 -2.29
CA VAL A 147 10.00 -2.75 -2.06
C VAL A 147 9.62 -2.80 -0.59
N GLY A 148 9.49 -1.65 0.06
CA GLY A 148 8.87 -1.49 1.37
C GLY A 148 7.41 -1.10 1.22
N LEU A 149 6.51 -1.86 1.84
CA LEU A 149 5.10 -1.52 1.96
C LEU A 149 4.80 -1.13 3.40
N ALA A 150 4.26 0.05 3.61
CA ALA A 150 3.86 0.50 4.93
C ALA A 150 2.37 0.22 5.16
N THR A 151 2.01 -0.52 6.20
CA THR A 151 0.64 -1.01 6.42
C THR A 151 0.25 -0.97 7.89
N ASN A 152 -1.03 -0.77 8.19
CA ASN A 152 -1.51 -0.85 9.56
C ASN A 152 -1.56 -2.32 10.03
N ILE A 153 -1.15 -2.59 11.27
CA ILE A 153 -1.16 -3.94 11.86
C ILE A 153 -2.56 -4.57 11.84
N ASN A 154 -3.64 -3.78 11.83
CA ASN A 154 -5.01 -4.28 11.67
C ASN A 154 -5.23 -5.01 10.34
N ASN A 155 -4.53 -4.63 9.26
CA ASN A 155 -4.57 -5.36 7.99
C ASN A 155 -3.93 -6.75 8.14
N LEU A 156 -2.86 -6.86 8.94
CA LEU A 156 -2.21 -8.14 9.23
C LEU A 156 -3.10 -8.99 10.13
N LYS A 157 -3.76 -8.39 11.13
CA LYS A 157 -4.78 -9.06 11.96
C LYS A 157 -5.90 -9.65 11.12
N PHE A 158 -6.29 -8.98 10.04
CA PHE A 158 -7.27 -9.52 9.10
C PHE A 158 -6.76 -10.74 8.34
N VAL A 159 -5.54 -10.66 7.79
CA VAL A 159 -4.93 -11.72 6.96
C VAL A 159 -4.56 -12.97 7.77
N PHE A 160 -4.05 -12.80 8.99
CA PHE A 160 -3.57 -13.90 9.85
C PHE A 160 -4.65 -14.42 10.83
N ASN A 161 -5.92 -14.19 10.50
CA ASN A 161 -7.04 -14.72 11.26
C ASN A 161 -7.96 -15.55 10.35
N SER A 162 -7.97 -16.87 10.58
CA SER A 162 -8.76 -17.83 9.83
C SER A 162 -10.27 -17.55 9.87
N THR A 163 -10.80 -16.93 10.93
CA THR A 163 -12.25 -16.64 11.04
C THR A 163 -12.74 -15.62 10.02
N ASN A 164 -11.83 -14.83 9.44
CA ASN A 164 -12.17 -13.83 8.42
C ASN A 164 -12.37 -14.45 7.04
N PHE A 165 -11.90 -15.69 6.83
CA PHE A 165 -12.00 -16.39 5.56
C PHE A 165 -13.12 -17.42 5.65
N LYS A 166 -14.27 -17.10 5.04
CA LYS A 166 -15.43 -18.00 4.94
C LYS A 166 -15.17 -19.04 3.85
N GLY A 167 -14.35 -20.07 4.10
CA GLY A 167 -14.16 -21.15 3.13
C GLY A 167 -13.19 -22.25 3.56
N GLU A 168 -13.32 -23.43 2.94
CA GLU A 168 -12.62 -24.69 3.27
C GLU A 168 -11.12 -24.72 2.88
N ASN A 169 -10.47 -23.59 2.64
CA ASN A 169 -9.05 -23.57 2.23
C ASN A 169 -8.31 -22.29 2.65
N TYR A 170 -8.43 -21.89 3.92
CA TYR A 170 -7.69 -20.73 4.45
C TYR A 170 -6.17 -20.88 4.28
N SER A 171 -5.62 -22.05 4.63
CA SER A 171 -4.17 -22.29 4.56
C SER A 171 -3.62 -22.12 3.14
N GLY A 172 -4.30 -22.67 2.11
CA GLY A 172 -3.89 -22.48 0.72
C GLY A 172 -3.99 -21.02 0.26
N GLN A 173 -5.03 -20.30 0.68
CA GLN A 173 -5.19 -18.88 0.38
C GLN A 173 -4.10 -18.03 1.05
N LEU A 174 -3.77 -18.32 2.31
CA LEU A 174 -2.73 -17.63 3.06
C LEU A 174 -1.35 -17.86 2.44
N LEU A 175 -1.01 -19.11 2.10
CA LEU A 175 0.26 -19.44 1.46
C LEU A 175 0.39 -18.77 0.09
N SER A 176 -0.68 -18.78 -0.71
CA SER A 176 -0.73 -18.08 -2.00
C SER A 176 -0.52 -16.57 -1.83
N TYR A 177 -1.21 -15.95 -0.87
CA TYR A 177 -1.05 -14.53 -0.56
C TYR A 177 0.39 -14.18 -0.16
N VAL A 178 0.98 -14.96 0.74
CA VAL A 178 2.35 -14.75 1.23
C VAL A 178 3.37 -14.95 0.10
N ASN A 179 3.24 -16.00 -0.69
CA ASN A 179 4.09 -16.22 -1.86
C ASN A 179 4.02 -15.03 -2.83
N ASP A 180 2.81 -14.62 -3.21
CA ASP A 180 2.61 -13.48 -4.11
C ASP A 180 3.19 -12.17 -3.57
N MET A 181 3.13 -11.99 -2.25
CA MET A 181 3.56 -10.78 -1.56
C MET A 181 5.09 -10.67 -1.48
N PHE A 182 5.78 -11.75 -1.13
CA PHE A 182 7.20 -11.68 -0.74
C PHE A 182 8.19 -12.20 -1.80
N ASN A 183 7.71 -12.59 -2.98
CA ASN A 183 8.54 -13.13 -4.07
C ASN A 183 9.53 -12.12 -4.71
N THR A 184 9.44 -10.81 -4.41
CA THR A 184 10.28 -9.76 -5.06
C THR A 184 10.95 -8.80 -4.09
N ASN A 185 11.62 -9.35 -3.06
CA ASN A 185 12.33 -8.57 -2.04
C ASN A 185 11.43 -7.47 -1.42
N VAL A 186 10.19 -7.88 -1.14
CA VAL A 186 9.17 -7.04 -0.51
C VAL A 186 9.31 -7.16 1.00
N ARG A 187 9.17 -6.06 1.73
CA ARG A 187 9.11 -6.03 3.19
C ARG A 187 7.93 -5.20 3.64
N LEU A 188 7.27 -5.64 4.69
CA LEU A 188 6.16 -4.93 5.33
C LEU A 188 6.65 -4.19 6.56
N PHE A 189 6.32 -2.91 6.63
CA PHE A 189 6.53 -2.04 7.78
C PHE A 189 5.18 -1.82 8.46
N ALA A 190 4.96 -2.47 9.59
CA ALA A 190 3.69 -2.46 10.30
C ALA A 190 3.58 -1.25 11.23
N TYR A 191 2.53 -0.44 11.05
CA TYR A 191 2.15 0.61 11.97
C TYR A 191 1.31 0.02 13.10
N PRO A 192 1.59 0.38 14.36
CA PRO A 192 0.73 0.03 15.49
C PRO A 192 -0.64 0.71 15.38
N PHE A 193 -1.62 0.22 16.13
CA PHE A 193 -2.85 0.97 16.42
C PHE A 193 -3.20 0.86 17.91
N LEU A 194 -3.93 1.85 18.43
CA LEU A 194 -4.45 1.82 19.80
C LEU A 194 -5.86 1.23 19.78
N ASP A 195 -6.06 0.10 20.45
CA ASP A 195 -7.37 -0.53 20.60
C ASP A 195 -8.18 0.23 21.66
N LYS A 196 -9.31 0.85 21.27
CA LYS A 196 -10.15 1.63 22.19
C LYS A 196 -10.74 0.81 23.32
N LYS A 197 -10.96 -0.49 23.12
CA LYS A 197 -11.65 -1.34 24.10
C LYS A 197 -10.73 -1.75 25.23
N THR A 198 -9.48 -2.07 24.91
CA THR A 198 -8.48 -2.49 25.89
C THR A 198 -7.56 -1.35 26.32
N ASN A 199 -7.54 -0.25 25.56
CA ASN A 199 -6.60 0.86 25.71
C ASN A 199 -5.13 0.41 25.58
N GLU A 200 -4.88 -0.63 24.77
CA GLU A 200 -3.55 -1.19 24.52
C GLU A 200 -3.09 -0.90 23.09
N VAL A 201 -1.79 -0.66 22.94
CA VAL A 201 -1.16 -0.52 21.62
C VAL A 201 -0.91 -1.91 21.04
N ILE A 202 -1.53 -2.19 19.91
CA ILE A 202 -1.37 -3.44 19.17
C ILE A 202 -0.19 -3.31 18.20
N THR A 203 0.70 -4.30 18.24
CA THR A 203 1.93 -4.46 17.43
C THR A 203 2.03 -5.90 16.95
N THR A 204 3.07 -6.28 16.18
CA THR A 204 3.26 -7.70 15.81
C THR A 204 3.45 -8.62 17.01
N SER A 205 3.85 -8.09 18.18
CA SER A 205 4.11 -8.87 19.40
C SER A 205 2.86 -9.36 20.13
N ASN A 206 1.77 -8.58 20.11
CA ASN A 206 0.53 -8.85 20.86
C ASN A 206 -0.72 -8.92 19.96
N MET A 207 -0.56 -8.79 18.64
CA MET A 207 -1.65 -8.98 17.68
C MET A 207 -2.21 -10.41 17.77
N PRO A 208 -3.55 -10.58 17.82
CA PRO A 208 -4.15 -11.91 17.81
C PRO A 208 -3.94 -12.58 16.44
N VAL A 209 -3.44 -13.82 16.47
CA VAL A 209 -3.16 -14.67 15.30
C VAL A 209 -3.75 -16.05 15.57
N THR A 210 -4.43 -16.65 14.59
CA THR A 210 -5.01 -17.99 14.79
C THR A 210 -3.92 -19.07 14.79
N PRO A 211 -4.10 -20.17 15.54
CA PRO A 211 -3.06 -21.20 15.71
C PRO A 211 -2.50 -21.75 14.40
N GLU A 212 -3.34 -21.87 13.37
CA GLU A 212 -2.96 -22.41 12.06
C GLU A 212 -2.07 -21.45 11.27
N ALA A 213 -2.20 -20.13 11.52
CA ALA A 213 -1.44 -19.09 10.83
C ALA A 213 -0.15 -18.69 11.56
N LYS A 214 -0.07 -18.99 12.87
CA LYS A 214 1.04 -18.59 13.75
C LYS A 214 2.42 -19.03 13.26
N PRO A 215 2.65 -20.28 12.80
CA PRO A 215 3.98 -20.70 12.35
C PRO A 215 4.48 -19.87 11.15
N LEU A 216 3.57 -19.56 10.21
CA LEU A 216 3.91 -18.76 9.04
C LEU A 216 4.14 -17.29 9.42
N PHE A 217 3.31 -16.74 10.30
CA PHE A 217 3.48 -15.38 10.81
C PHE A 217 4.84 -15.21 11.51
N ASP A 218 5.20 -16.15 12.39
CA ASP A 218 6.49 -16.14 13.09
C ASP A 218 7.67 -16.25 12.14
N PHE A 219 7.57 -17.13 11.14
CA PHE A 219 8.57 -17.23 10.08
C PHE A 219 8.77 -15.87 9.37
N LEU A 220 7.69 -15.15 9.06
CA LEU A 220 7.77 -13.84 8.40
C LEU A 220 8.40 -12.77 9.29
N LEU A 221 8.16 -12.81 10.60
CA LEU A 221 8.78 -11.90 11.57
C LEU A 221 10.27 -12.18 11.74
N VAL A 222 10.65 -13.43 11.99
CA VAL A 222 12.04 -13.85 12.25
C VAL A 222 12.94 -13.53 11.05
N ASN A 223 12.42 -13.69 9.83
CA ASN A 223 13.16 -13.39 8.60
C ASN A 223 13.09 -11.91 8.18
N GLY A 224 12.38 -11.06 8.92
CA GLY A 224 12.29 -9.62 8.63
C GLY A 224 11.46 -9.27 7.38
N TYR A 225 10.55 -10.17 6.96
CA TYR A 225 9.56 -9.88 5.93
C TYR A 225 8.47 -8.95 6.46
N ILE A 226 8.13 -9.08 7.73
CA ILE A 226 7.26 -8.15 8.46
C ILE A 226 8.09 -7.57 9.60
N THR A 227 8.05 -6.25 9.77
CA THR A 227 8.77 -5.57 10.85
C THR A 227 7.92 -4.42 11.37
N ASP A 228 7.82 -4.30 12.69
CA ASP A 228 7.21 -3.12 13.31
C ASP A 228 8.04 -1.88 13.03
N ILE A 229 7.36 -0.75 12.83
CA ILE A 229 8.01 0.55 12.78
C ILE A 229 8.40 0.94 14.19
N LYS A 230 9.67 1.29 14.37
CA LYS A 230 10.23 1.67 15.67
C LYS A 230 10.22 3.19 15.86
N ASP A 231 10.50 3.61 17.09
CA ASP A 231 10.74 5.01 17.46
C ASP A 231 9.54 5.95 17.19
N TYR A 232 8.31 5.44 17.29
CA TYR A 232 7.09 6.26 17.24
C TYR A 232 6.69 6.72 18.65
N SER A 233 6.02 7.87 18.71
CA SER A 233 5.39 8.34 19.95
C SER A 233 3.92 7.92 20.00
N GLU A 234 3.37 7.69 21.19
CA GLU A 234 2.01 7.14 21.35
C GLU A 234 0.92 8.04 20.75
N ASP A 235 1.15 9.35 20.69
CA ASP A 235 0.28 10.34 20.04
C ASP A 235 0.23 10.19 18.50
N GLU A 236 1.23 9.53 17.90
CA GLU A 236 1.25 9.22 16.47
C GLU A 236 0.39 7.98 16.13
N VAL A 237 0.00 7.18 17.14
CA VAL A 237 -0.76 5.96 16.96
C VAL A 237 -2.22 6.29 16.73
N LYS A 238 -2.70 6.08 15.50
CA LYS A 238 -4.14 6.25 15.19
C LYS A 238 -4.97 5.22 15.97
N THR A 239 -6.02 5.70 16.59
CA THR A 239 -7.01 4.85 17.26
C THR A 239 -7.93 4.19 16.23
N VAL A 240 -8.16 2.89 16.40
CA VAL A 240 -9.05 2.09 15.52
C VAL A 240 -10.27 1.63 16.30
#